data_AF-A0A0P9EXT0-F1
#
_entry.id   AF-A0A0P9EXT0-F1
#
_cell.length_a   1.000
_cell.length_b   1.000
_cell.length_c   1.000
_cell.angle_alpha   90.00
_cell.angle_beta   90.00
_cell.angle_gamma   90.00
#
_symmetry.space_group_name_H-M   'P 1'
#
loop_
_entity.id
_entity.type
_entity.pdbx_description
1 polymer ?
#
loop_
_entity_poly.entity_id
_entity_poly.type
_entity_poly.pdbx_seq_one_letter_code
_entity_poly.pdbx_strand_id
1 'polypeptide(L)'
;MALYAGTQAAVGPIVDSVTVRQIGIRKFGRARLFGSIGWSVSVLLTGLIYERAGIKVLPIVYMMAVLLAVTGWMFYPLKTSDTELRMGTIHTKTHFLFEIGRLLKNKLFRLVLAFTFLVSVSVSINNNFYALYYHSLGRPMAWLGVVYSLGALCELPFLFSVGRLFTKWNPILIYIIGASVFLFRWVLMSFEPPTSVLLLLQMLHGVSFSFTYAAGVALANQASDERNRASAQTLYSAVNVGLAVVVGSVVGGEVFNRLGPAVLYRVSSLFAGSGIVLMIWLYYRMQIESHKTSVDSL
;
A
#
# COMPACT_ATOMS: atom_id res chain seq x y z
N MET A 1 20.15 -3.31 -0.57
CA MET A 1 18.68 -3.39 -0.74
C MET A 1 17.90 -3.08 0.53
N ALA A 2 18.16 -3.72 1.68
CA ALA A 2 17.43 -3.44 2.93
C ALA A 2 17.57 -1.98 3.41
N LEU A 3 18.76 -1.39 3.34
CA LEU A 3 18.98 0.03 3.69
C LEU A 3 18.19 0.97 2.76
N TYR A 4 18.19 0.69 1.45
CA TYR A 4 17.44 1.46 0.45
C TYR A 4 15.93 1.33 0.66
N ALA A 5 15.42 0.11 0.91
CA ALA A 5 14.00 -0.10 1.19
C ALA A 5 13.57 0.59 2.50
N GLY A 6 14.42 0.55 3.53
CA GLY A 6 14.19 1.23 4.80
C GLY A 6 14.15 2.75 4.67
N THR A 7 15.02 3.35 3.86
CA THR A 7 14.99 4.80 3.61
C THR A 7 13.80 5.20 2.73
N GLN A 8 13.49 4.45 1.66
CA GLN A 8 12.32 4.68 0.80
C GLN A 8 11.01 4.68 1.60
N ALA A 9 10.83 3.70 2.48
CA ALA A 9 9.61 3.55 3.28
C ALA A 9 9.34 4.75 4.21
N ALA A 10 10.38 5.49 4.60
CA ALA A 10 10.25 6.66 5.47
C ALA A 10 9.94 7.96 4.70
N VAL A 11 10.36 8.07 3.43
CA VAL A 11 10.21 9.31 2.65
C VAL A 11 8.75 9.69 2.47
N GLY A 12 7.90 8.76 2.03
CA GLY A 12 6.48 9.02 1.78
C GLY A 12 5.73 9.58 3.00
N PRO A 13 5.75 8.88 4.15
CA PRO A 13 5.11 9.37 5.39
C PRO A 13 5.66 10.71 5.88
N ILE A 14 6.97 10.94 5.77
CA ILE A 14 7.58 12.22 6.18
C ILE A 14 7.07 13.35 5.28
N VAL A 15 7.10 13.17 3.96
CA VAL A 15 6.61 14.16 2.99
C VAL A 15 5.13 14.46 3.22
N ASP A 16 4.31 13.44 3.41
CA ASP A 16 2.88 13.59 3.65
C ASP A 16 2.62 14.34 4.97
N SER A 17 3.34 14.01 6.06
CA SER A 17 3.18 14.67 7.37
C SER A 17 3.59 16.16 7.34
N VAL A 18 4.72 16.49 6.71
CA VAL A 18 5.18 17.87 6.54
C VAL A 18 4.20 18.68 5.69
N THR A 19 3.67 18.07 4.62
CA THR A 19 2.68 18.70 3.76
C THR A 19 1.41 19.02 4.55
N VAL A 20 0.85 18.04 5.28
CA VAL A 20 -0.33 18.27 6.14
C VAL A 20 -0.08 19.41 7.13
N ARG A 21 1.13 19.49 7.73
CA ARG A 21 1.49 20.56 8.66
C ARG A 21 1.48 21.96 8.02
N GLN A 22 1.92 22.07 6.76
CA GLN A 22 2.04 23.37 6.08
C GLN A 22 0.73 23.88 5.48
N ILE A 23 -0.05 22.99 4.85
CA ILE A 23 -1.24 23.39 4.08
C ILE A 23 -2.57 22.96 4.73
N GLY A 24 -2.51 22.15 5.79
CA GLY A 24 -3.66 21.61 6.50
C GLY A 24 -4.32 20.42 5.80
N ILE A 25 -4.98 19.56 6.57
CA ILE A 25 -5.61 18.32 6.08
C ILE A 25 -6.65 18.55 4.97
N ARG A 26 -7.34 19.70 4.98
CA ARG A 26 -8.34 20.06 3.96
C ARG A 26 -7.74 20.29 2.58
N LYS A 27 -6.51 20.79 2.50
CA LYS A 27 -5.80 21.04 1.22
C LYS A 27 -4.86 19.89 0.84
N PHE A 28 -4.57 18.98 1.79
CA PHE A 28 -3.70 17.83 1.57
C PHE A 28 -4.14 16.97 0.39
N GLY A 29 -5.43 16.72 0.19
CA GLY A 29 -5.93 15.95 -0.95
C GLY A 29 -5.56 16.56 -2.31
N ARG A 30 -5.53 17.91 -2.41
CA ARG A 30 -5.08 18.61 -3.62
C ARG A 30 -3.57 18.49 -3.82
N ALA A 31 -2.78 18.55 -2.75
CA ALA A 31 -1.34 18.33 -2.84
C ALA A 31 -0.99 16.88 -3.22
N ARG A 32 -1.69 15.90 -2.65
CA ARG A 32 -1.53 14.48 -2.97
C ARG A 32 -1.81 14.17 -4.45
N LEU A 33 -2.78 14.87 -5.06
CA LEU A 33 -3.09 14.75 -6.48
C LEU A 33 -1.88 15.09 -7.38
N PHE A 34 -1.10 16.13 -7.04
CA PHE A 34 0.15 16.42 -7.77
C PHE A 34 1.20 15.32 -7.58
N GLY A 35 1.18 14.60 -6.45
CA GLY A 35 1.99 13.40 -6.23
C GLY A 35 1.65 12.28 -7.22
N SER A 36 0.37 11.93 -7.38
CA SER A 36 -0.08 10.90 -8.34
C SER A 36 0.18 11.33 -9.80
N ILE A 37 0.03 12.62 -10.14
CA ILE A 37 0.40 13.15 -11.45
C ILE A 37 1.90 13.01 -11.68
N GLY A 38 2.73 13.44 -10.72
CA GLY A 38 4.19 13.35 -10.80
C GLY A 38 4.67 11.90 -10.96
N TRP A 39 4.08 10.96 -10.22
CA TRP A 39 4.32 9.53 -10.40
C TRP A 39 3.98 9.06 -11.81
N SER A 40 2.77 9.41 -12.30
CA SER A 40 2.30 9.00 -13.63
C SER A 40 3.19 9.53 -14.76
N VAL A 41 3.57 10.81 -14.70
CA VAL A 41 4.48 11.41 -15.68
C VAL A 41 5.86 10.76 -15.60
N SER A 42 6.39 10.56 -14.39
CA SER A 42 7.72 9.96 -14.19
C SER A 42 7.80 8.55 -14.74
N VAL A 43 6.81 7.70 -14.47
CA VAL A 43 6.79 6.30 -14.91
C VAL A 43 6.60 6.19 -16.43
N LEU A 44 5.80 7.06 -17.05
CA LEU A 44 5.70 7.16 -18.51
C LEU A 44 7.03 7.53 -19.16
N LEU A 45 7.67 8.61 -18.68
CA LEU A 45 8.95 9.07 -19.22
C LEU A 45 10.03 8.01 -19.03
N THR A 46 10.09 7.38 -17.85
CA THR A 46 11.05 6.32 -17.54
C THR A 46 10.86 5.11 -18.47
N GLY A 47 9.61 4.73 -18.77
CA GLY A 47 9.30 3.65 -19.72
C GLY A 47 9.78 3.96 -21.15
N LEU A 48 9.55 5.18 -21.64
CA LEU A 48 10.01 5.62 -22.96
C LEU A 48 11.55 5.70 -23.04
N ILE A 49 12.21 6.18 -21.99
CA ILE A 49 13.67 6.24 -21.92
C ILE A 49 14.25 4.83 -21.90
N TYR A 50 13.65 3.91 -21.12
CA TYR A 50 14.08 2.51 -21.08
C TYR A 50 14.05 1.87 -22.47
N GLU A 51 12.99 2.10 -23.24
CA GLU A 51 12.85 1.52 -24.58
C GLU A 51 13.94 2.00 -25.55
N ARG A 52 14.33 3.27 -25.47
CA ARG A 52 15.31 3.87 -26.40
C ARG A 52 16.76 3.68 -25.98
N ALA A 53 17.04 3.77 -24.68
CA ALA A 53 18.39 3.88 -24.14
C ALA A 53 18.79 2.70 -23.23
N GLY A 54 17.85 1.78 -22.97
CA GLY A 54 18.07 0.60 -22.14
C GLY A 54 18.22 0.89 -20.64
N ILE A 55 18.38 -0.18 -19.86
CA ILE A 55 18.40 -0.13 -18.40
C ILE A 55 19.55 0.70 -17.80
N LYS A 56 20.67 0.84 -18.53
CA LYS A 56 21.89 1.53 -18.04
C LYS A 56 21.68 3.02 -17.79
N VAL A 57 20.71 3.65 -18.45
CA VAL A 57 20.42 5.08 -18.31
C VAL A 57 19.50 5.39 -17.11
N LEU A 58 18.75 4.39 -16.62
CA LEU A 58 17.79 4.59 -15.52
C LEU A 58 18.42 5.11 -14.21
N PRO A 59 19.60 4.63 -13.76
CA PRO A 59 20.25 5.18 -12.56
C PRO A 59 20.60 6.67 -12.70
N ILE A 60 20.98 7.11 -13.90
CA ILE A 60 21.32 8.51 -14.18
C ILE A 60 20.05 9.37 -14.12
N VAL A 61 18.97 8.92 -14.76
CA VAL A 61 17.65 9.61 -14.71
C VAL A 61 17.16 9.74 -13.27
N TYR A 62 17.28 8.67 -12.48
CA TYR A 62 16.94 8.69 -11.07
C TYR A 62 17.77 9.71 -10.28
N MET A 63 19.10 9.72 -10.49
CA MET A 63 20.00 10.68 -9.84
C MET A 63 19.65 12.13 -10.19
N MET A 64 19.36 12.42 -11.46
CA MET A 64 18.93 13.74 -11.92
C MET A 64 17.61 14.18 -11.27
N ALA A 65 16.64 13.27 -11.16
CA ALA A 65 15.37 13.56 -10.51
C ALA A 65 15.54 13.86 -9.01
N VAL A 66 16.40 13.10 -8.32
CA VAL A 66 16.73 13.36 -6.91
C VAL A 66 17.41 14.72 -6.75
N LEU A 67 18.38 15.06 -7.60
CA LEU A 67 19.06 16.36 -7.57
C LEU A 67 18.07 17.51 -7.79
N LEU A 68 17.18 17.39 -8.77
CA LEU A 68 16.13 18.39 -9.02
C LEU A 68 15.22 18.58 -7.79
N ALA A 69 14.80 17.48 -7.15
CA ALA A 69 13.98 17.53 -5.95
C ALA A 69 14.70 18.22 -4.78
N VAL A 70 15.98 17.91 -4.56
CA VAL A 70 16.81 18.54 -3.53
C VAL A 70 16.97 20.03 -3.80
N THR A 71 17.29 20.41 -5.05
CA THR A 71 17.41 21.83 -5.41
C THR A 71 16.08 22.56 -5.22
N GLY A 72 14.97 21.97 -5.66
CA GLY A 72 13.64 22.55 -5.48
C GLY A 72 13.30 22.75 -4.00
N TRP A 73 13.71 21.84 -3.13
CA TRP A 73 13.55 21.99 -1.69
C TRP A 73 14.43 23.11 -1.11
N MET A 74 15.69 23.23 -1.53
CA MET A 74 16.60 24.29 -1.07
C MET A 74 16.09 25.70 -1.42
N PHE A 75 15.39 25.85 -2.54
CA PHE A 75 14.83 27.13 -2.98
C PHE A 75 13.40 27.39 -2.47
N TYR A 76 12.79 26.46 -1.73
CA TYR A 76 11.45 26.65 -1.16
C TYR A 76 11.53 27.07 0.31
N PRO A 77 11.27 28.35 0.65
CA PRO A 77 11.28 28.78 2.03
C PRO A 77 10.11 28.11 2.77
N LEU A 78 10.43 27.12 3.61
CA LEU A 78 9.44 26.55 4.51
C LEU A 78 9.02 27.65 5.48
N LYS A 79 7.74 28.04 5.48
CA LYS A 79 7.19 28.84 6.58
C LYS A 79 7.24 27.99 7.84
N THR A 80 8.28 28.17 8.64
CA THR A 80 8.32 27.68 10.02
C THR A 80 7.34 28.55 10.82
N SER A 81 6.12 28.05 11.00
CA SER A 81 5.30 28.56 12.09
C SER A 81 6.00 28.17 13.39
N ASP A 82 6.47 29.16 14.14
CA ASP A 82 7.02 29.04 15.51
C ASP A 82 5.98 28.53 16.53
N THR A 83 4.77 28.23 16.08
CA THR A 83 3.71 27.69 16.91
C THR A 83 3.93 26.19 17.07
N GLU A 84 4.68 25.89 18.12
CA GLU A 84 4.76 24.60 18.81
C GLU A 84 5.56 23.50 18.10
N LEU A 85 6.86 23.50 18.38
CA LEU A 85 7.62 22.31 18.78
C LEU A 85 7.01 21.65 20.05
N ARG A 86 5.69 21.51 20.15
CA ARG A 86 5.12 20.40 20.89
C ARG A 86 5.40 19.19 20.04
N MET A 87 6.64 18.70 20.13
CA MET A 87 6.83 17.27 20.13
C MET A 87 5.78 16.75 21.12
N GLY A 88 4.70 16.16 20.60
CA GLY A 88 3.99 15.16 21.38
C GLY A 88 5.10 14.30 21.95
N THR A 89 5.20 14.32 23.28
CA THR A 89 6.29 13.82 24.11
C THR A 89 7.03 12.72 23.37
N ILE A 90 8.36 12.79 23.20
CA ILE A 90 9.12 11.62 22.74
C ILE A 90 8.75 10.51 23.73
N HIS A 91 7.81 9.65 23.33
CA HIS A 91 7.34 8.56 24.18
C HIS A 91 8.56 7.66 24.28
N THR A 92 9.11 7.58 25.49
CA THR A 92 10.28 6.79 25.82
C THR A 92 10.12 5.40 25.22
N LYS A 93 11.19 4.78 24.67
CA LYS A 93 11.14 3.45 24.02
C LYS A 93 10.37 2.40 24.85
N THR A 94 10.40 2.52 26.18
CA THR A 94 9.66 1.70 27.14
C THR A 94 8.14 1.82 27.04
N HIS A 95 7.60 3.01 26.74
CA HIS A 95 6.15 3.24 26.58
C HIS A 95 5.63 2.68 25.25
N PHE A 96 6.42 2.79 24.17
CA PHE A 96 6.07 2.27 22.85
C PHE A 96 5.93 0.74 22.81
N LEU A 97 6.87 0.00 23.42
CA LEU A 97 6.80 -1.47 23.48
C LEU A 97 5.59 -1.94 24.31
N PHE A 98 5.26 -1.24 25.39
CA PHE A 98 4.09 -1.52 26.20
C PHE A 98 2.78 -1.27 25.43
N GLU A 99 2.70 -0.16 24.68
CA GLU A 99 1.57 0.14 23.81
C GLU A 99 1.37 -0.92 22.72
N ILE A 100 2.46 -1.39 22.09
CA ILE A 100 2.40 -2.51 21.14
C ILE A 100 1.84 -3.77 21.80
N GLY A 101 2.33 -4.12 22.99
CA GLY A 101 1.85 -5.28 23.73
C GLY A 101 0.36 -5.21 24.00
N ARG A 102 -0.17 -4.03 24.34
CA ARG A 102 -1.61 -3.80 24.53
C ARG A 102 -2.39 -3.89 23.21
N LEU A 103 -1.88 -3.31 22.12
CA LEU A 103 -2.51 -3.40 20.80
C LEU A 103 -2.61 -4.85 20.33
N LEU A 104 -1.56 -5.65 20.53
CA LEU A 104 -1.55 -7.07 20.16
C LEU A 104 -2.48 -7.93 21.04
N LYS A 105 -2.91 -7.45 22.21
CA LYS A 105 -3.98 -8.12 22.98
C LYS A 105 -5.36 -7.92 22.34
N ASN A 106 -5.56 -6.86 21.56
CA ASN A 106 -6.82 -6.64 20.86
C ASN A 106 -6.99 -7.67 19.73
N LYS A 107 -8.06 -8.48 19.82
CA LYS A 107 -8.40 -9.50 18.81
C LYS A 107 -8.61 -8.88 17.42
N LEU A 108 -9.29 -7.73 17.33
CA LEU A 108 -9.52 -7.04 16.06
C LEU A 108 -8.21 -6.54 15.45
N PHE A 109 -7.31 -5.99 16.25
CA PHE A 109 -6.04 -5.47 15.74
C PHE A 109 -5.15 -6.58 15.18
N ARG A 110 -5.07 -7.74 15.87
CA ARG A 110 -4.35 -8.91 15.35
C ARG A 110 -4.95 -9.43 14.04
N LEU A 111 -6.28 -9.48 13.96
CA LEU A 111 -6.99 -9.85 12.74
C LEU A 111 -6.63 -8.94 11.57
N VAL A 112 -6.67 -7.62 11.80
CA VAL A 112 -6.32 -6.60 10.80
C VAL A 112 -4.87 -6.77 10.37
N LEU A 113 -3.92 -6.94 11.30
CA LEU A 113 -2.51 -7.15 10.97
C LEU A 113 -2.27 -8.42 10.15
N ALA A 114 -2.88 -9.54 10.54
CA ALA A 114 -2.71 -10.80 9.83
C ALA A 114 -3.28 -10.74 8.41
N PHE A 115 -4.46 -10.13 8.25
CA PHE A 115 -5.06 -9.89 6.94
C PHE A 115 -4.20 -8.97 6.08
N THR A 116 -3.77 -7.83 6.65
CA THR A 116 -2.90 -6.85 5.98
C THR A 116 -1.64 -7.54 5.51
N PHE A 117 -0.98 -8.32 6.38
CA PHE A 117 0.23 -9.04 6.02
C PHE A 117 0.04 -9.92 4.78
N LEU A 118 -0.98 -10.78 4.76
CA LEU A 118 -1.23 -11.70 3.64
C LEU A 118 -1.55 -10.96 2.34
N VAL A 119 -2.46 -9.98 2.39
CA VAL A 119 -2.82 -9.19 1.21
C VAL A 119 -1.63 -8.35 0.71
N SER A 120 -0.84 -7.78 1.62
CA SER A 120 0.30 -6.95 1.24
C SER A 120 1.48 -7.76 0.72
N VAL A 121 1.67 -9.01 1.16
CA VAL A 121 2.64 -9.93 0.53
C VAL A 121 2.24 -10.17 -0.93
N SER A 122 0.96 -10.45 -1.17
CA SER A 122 0.40 -10.63 -2.51
C SER A 122 0.64 -9.40 -3.41
N VAL A 123 0.32 -8.20 -2.90
CA VAL A 123 0.51 -6.94 -3.63
C VAL A 123 2.00 -6.65 -3.84
N SER A 124 2.86 -6.92 -2.86
CA SER A 124 4.30 -6.71 -2.99
C SER A 124 4.93 -7.59 -4.06
N ILE A 125 4.48 -8.84 -4.22
CA ILE A 125 4.95 -9.71 -5.29
C ILE A 125 4.67 -9.05 -6.64
N ASN A 126 3.45 -8.53 -6.85
CA ASN A 126 3.16 -7.78 -8.07
C ASN A 126 4.04 -6.54 -8.21
N ASN A 127 4.15 -5.69 -7.20
CA ASN A 127 4.93 -4.44 -7.31
C ASN A 127 6.40 -4.70 -7.67
N ASN A 128 7.00 -5.75 -7.13
CA ASN A 128 8.42 -6.07 -7.35
C ASN A 128 8.67 -6.73 -8.71
N PHE A 129 7.73 -7.57 -9.18
CA PHE A 129 7.96 -8.46 -10.32
C PHE A 129 7.08 -8.14 -11.53
N TYR A 130 6.19 -7.13 -11.49
CA TYR A 130 5.30 -6.83 -12.61
C TYR A 130 6.06 -6.40 -13.87
N ALA A 131 7.11 -5.60 -13.73
CA ALA A 131 7.99 -5.24 -14.83
C ALA A 131 8.67 -6.48 -15.45
N LEU A 132 9.17 -7.38 -14.60
CA LEU A 132 9.84 -8.60 -15.03
C LEU A 132 8.86 -9.60 -15.68
N TYR A 133 7.64 -9.71 -15.14
CA TYR A 133 6.53 -10.42 -15.75
C TYR A 133 6.25 -9.91 -17.16
N TYR A 134 6.08 -8.59 -17.31
CA TYR A 134 5.82 -7.97 -18.60
C TYR A 134 6.97 -8.24 -19.61
N HIS A 135 8.21 -8.22 -19.11
CA HIS A 135 9.41 -8.47 -19.91
C HIS A 135 9.54 -9.94 -20.32
N SER A 136 9.26 -10.87 -19.41
CA SER A 136 9.31 -12.31 -19.67
C SER A 136 8.32 -12.77 -20.73
N LEU A 137 7.22 -12.03 -20.90
CA LEU A 137 6.23 -12.26 -21.95
C LEU A 137 6.61 -11.62 -23.30
N GLY A 138 7.83 -11.07 -23.43
CA GLY A 138 8.33 -10.46 -24.66
C GLY A 138 7.63 -9.16 -25.05
N ARG A 139 6.99 -8.47 -24.09
CA ARG A 139 6.14 -7.30 -24.39
C ARG A 139 6.93 -5.99 -24.31
N PRO A 140 6.56 -4.96 -25.10
CA PRO A 140 7.28 -3.68 -25.10
C PRO A 140 7.17 -2.94 -23.75
N MET A 141 8.29 -2.56 -23.15
CA MET A 141 8.31 -1.90 -21.83
C MET A 141 7.63 -0.52 -21.81
N ALA A 142 7.44 0.15 -22.95
CA ALA A 142 6.71 1.41 -23.01
C ALA A 142 5.28 1.30 -22.42
N TRP A 143 4.62 0.16 -22.65
CA TRP A 143 3.30 -0.12 -22.10
C TRP A 143 3.29 -0.23 -20.57
N LEU A 144 4.42 -0.61 -19.95
CA LEU A 144 4.53 -0.66 -18.50
C LEU A 144 4.30 0.73 -17.90
N GLY A 145 4.86 1.76 -18.55
CA GLY A 145 4.64 3.17 -18.24
C GLY A 145 3.15 3.53 -18.25
N VAL A 146 2.47 3.16 -19.33
CA VAL A 146 1.03 3.40 -19.53
C VAL A 146 0.20 2.69 -18.47
N VAL A 147 0.51 1.42 -18.17
CA VAL A 147 -0.19 0.65 -17.15
C VAL A 147 -0.06 1.32 -15.78
N TYR A 148 1.15 1.60 -15.31
CA TYR A 148 1.31 2.22 -13.98
C TYR A 148 0.59 3.56 -13.87
N SER A 149 0.64 4.40 -14.91
CA SER A 149 -0.05 5.68 -14.94
C SER A 149 -1.57 5.54 -14.95
N LEU A 150 -2.11 4.58 -15.71
CA LEU A 150 -3.53 4.28 -15.69
C LEU A 150 -3.99 3.89 -14.28
N GLY A 151 -3.21 3.05 -13.58
CA GLY A 151 -3.51 2.67 -12.20
C GLY A 151 -3.54 3.85 -11.24
N ALA A 152 -2.52 4.72 -11.31
CA ALA A 152 -2.42 5.91 -10.47
C ALA A 152 -3.55 6.91 -10.75
N LEU A 153 -3.96 7.10 -12.01
CA LEU A 153 -5.10 7.96 -12.34
C LEU A 153 -6.43 7.38 -11.86
N CYS A 154 -6.60 6.06 -12.01
CA CYS A 154 -7.81 5.38 -11.55
C CYS A 154 -7.97 5.38 -10.02
N GLU A 155 -6.90 5.54 -9.23
CA GLU A 155 -6.99 5.54 -7.76
C GLU A 155 -7.72 6.78 -7.21
N LEU A 156 -7.57 7.94 -7.86
CA LEU A 156 -8.00 9.22 -7.32
C LEU A 156 -9.51 9.26 -7.04
N PRO A 157 -10.42 8.90 -7.98
CA PRO A 157 -11.86 8.94 -7.71
C PRO A 157 -12.29 8.02 -6.55
N PHE A 158 -11.66 6.85 -6.42
CA PHE A 158 -12.01 5.90 -5.37
C PHE A 158 -11.49 6.33 -4.00
N LEU A 159 -10.29 6.89 -3.90
CA LEU A 159 -9.79 7.50 -2.66
C LEU A 159 -10.69 8.64 -2.18
N PHE A 160 -11.17 9.51 -3.08
CA PHE A 160 -12.12 10.57 -2.70
C PHE A 160 -13.48 10.02 -2.27
N SER A 161 -13.91 8.89 -2.84
CA SER A 161 -15.23 8.30 -2.59
C SER A 161 -15.27 7.43 -1.33
N VAL A 162 -14.15 6.81 -0.92
CA VAL A 162 -14.12 5.82 0.16
C VAL A 162 -14.60 6.36 1.50
N GLY A 163 -14.37 7.64 1.79
CA GLY A 163 -14.87 8.31 3.00
C GLY A 163 -16.40 8.28 3.09
N ARG A 164 -17.10 8.42 1.96
CA ARG A 164 -18.57 8.29 1.89
C ARG A 164 -19.03 6.83 1.97
N LEU A 165 -18.20 5.86 1.60
CA LEU A 165 -18.54 4.45 1.76
C LEU A 165 -18.50 4.04 3.23
N PHE A 166 -17.56 4.57 4.03
CA PHE A 166 -17.49 4.27 5.47
C PHE A 166 -18.71 4.74 6.27
N THR A 167 -19.52 5.68 5.77
CA THR A 167 -20.76 6.08 6.44
C THR A 167 -21.90 5.08 6.23
N LYS A 168 -21.79 4.20 5.21
CA LYS A 168 -22.82 3.23 4.85
C LYS A 168 -22.40 1.79 5.14
N TRP A 169 -21.13 1.46 4.95
CA TRP A 169 -20.63 0.09 4.96
C TRP A 169 -19.57 -0.12 6.05
N ASN A 170 -19.52 -1.34 6.57
CA ASN A 170 -18.49 -1.76 7.52
C ASN A 170 -17.09 -1.70 6.86
N PRO A 171 -16.07 -1.08 7.50
CA PRO A 171 -14.71 -1.05 6.97
C PRO A 171 -14.13 -2.43 6.64
N ILE A 172 -14.48 -3.48 7.39
CA ILE A 172 -14.05 -4.86 7.12
C ILE A 172 -14.57 -5.33 5.76
N LEU A 173 -15.83 -5.03 5.43
CA LEU A 173 -16.42 -5.39 4.14
C LEU A 173 -15.70 -4.66 3.00
N ILE A 174 -15.44 -3.36 3.16
CA ILE A 174 -14.68 -2.57 2.17
C ILE A 174 -13.28 -3.18 1.99
N TYR A 175 -12.63 -3.63 3.07
CA TYR A 175 -11.32 -4.24 3.01
C TYR A 175 -11.33 -5.56 2.22
N ILE A 176 -12.32 -6.43 2.51
CA ILE A 176 -12.52 -7.71 1.81
C ILE A 176 -12.81 -7.46 0.32
N ILE A 177 -13.65 -6.48 -0.02
CA ILE A 177 -13.94 -6.13 -1.42
C ILE A 177 -12.66 -5.73 -2.15
N GLY A 178 -11.86 -4.83 -1.55
CA GLY A 178 -10.59 -4.41 -2.15
C GLY A 178 -9.62 -5.58 -2.37
N ALA A 179 -9.48 -6.46 -1.39
CA ALA A 179 -8.66 -7.67 -1.49
C ALA A 179 -9.22 -8.67 -2.51
N SER A 180 -10.54 -8.79 -2.64
CA SER A 180 -11.19 -9.67 -3.62
C SER A 180 -10.93 -9.21 -5.05
N VAL A 181 -10.89 -7.89 -5.28
CA VAL A 181 -10.49 -7.33 -6.58
C VAL A 181 -9.02 -7.61 -6.86
N PHE A 182 -8.12 -7.54 -5.86
CA PHE A 182 -6.74 -8.00 -6.04
C PHE A 182 -6.66 -9.49 -6.41
N LEU A 183 -7.35 -10.35 -5.67
CA LEU A 183 -7.42 -11.78 -5.95
C LEU A 183 -7.87 -12.04 -7.39
N PHE A 184 -8.97 -11.42 -7.81
CA PHE A 184 -9.48 -11.53 -9.17
C PHE A 184 -8.43 -11.12 -10.22
N ARG A 185 -7.75 -9.98 -10.00
CA ARG A 185 -6.67 -9.52 -10.89
C ARG A 185 -5.54 -10.55 -10.98
N TRP A 186 -5.08 -11.07 -9.84
CA TRP A 186 -3.99 -12.06 -9.82
C TRP A 186 -4.37 -13.37 -10.50
N VAL A 187 -5.59 -13.86 -10.29
CA VAL A 187 -6.09 -15.05 -10.98
C VAL A 187 -6.06 -14.84 -12.49
N LEU A 188 -6.56 -13.71 -12.98
CA LEU A 188 -6.54 -13.42 -14.42
C LEU A 188 -5.12 -13.23 -14.96
N MET A 189 -4.23 -12.58 -14.21
CA MET A 189 -2.83 -12.43 -14.61
C MET A 189 -2.07 -13.77 -14.66
N SER A 190 -2.52 -14.79 -13.91
CA SER A 190 -1.92 -16.12 -13.98
C SER A 190 -2.16 -16.86 -15.30
N PHE A 191 -3.09 -16.38 -16.13
CA PHE A 191 -3.35 -16.88 -17.48
C PHE A 191 -2.59 -16.08 -18.56
N GLU A 192 -1.65 -15.21 -18.15
CA GLU A 192 -0.79 -14.44 -19.04
C GLU A 192 -1.54 -13.63 -20.13
N PRO A 193 -2.62 -12.93 -19.78
CA PRO A 193 -3.54 -12.35 -20.75
C PRO A 193 -2.88 -11.21 -21.54
N PRO A 194 -3.35 -10.88 -22.76
CA PRO A 194 -2.72 -9.86 -23.60
C PRO A 194 -2.73 -8.47 -22.94
N THR A 195 -1.90 -7.55 -23.45
CA THR A 195 -1.73 -6.20 -22.88
C THR A 195 -3.04 -5.42 -22.76
N SER A 196 -3.96 -5.58 -23.72
CA SER A 196 -5.29 -4.95 -23.68
C SER A 196 -6.06 -5.35 -22.41
N VAL A 197 -6.04 -6.63 -22.05
CA VAL A 197 -6.66 -7.12 -20.82
C VAL A 197 -5.91 -6.63 -19.59
N LEU A 198 -4.58 -6.57 -19.61
CA LEU A 198 -3.81 -6.01 -18.49
C LEU A 198 -4.15 -4.54 -18.22
N LEU A 199 -4.40 -3.74 -19.25
CA LEU A 199 -4.85 -2.35 -19.10
C LEU A 199 -6.22 -2.28 -18.42
N LEU A 200 -7.17 -3.12 -18.82
CA LEU A 200 -8.48 -3.21 -18.17
C LEU A 200 -8.36 -3.65 -16.71
N LEU A 201 -7.54 -4.67 -16.43
CA LEU A 201 -7.25 -5.11 -15.07
C LEU A 201 -6.57 -4.02 -14.25
N GLN A 202 -5.81 -3.13 -14.87
CA GLN A 202 -5.17 -2.03 -14.16
C GLN A 202 -6.16 -0.95 -13.73
N MET A 203 -7.26 -0.74 -14.44
CA MET A 203 -8.32 0.18 -13.99
C MET A 203 -8.91 -0.27 -12.65
N LEU A 204 -8.98 -1.59 -12.42
CA LEU A 204 -9.41 -2.17 -11.14
C LEU A 204 -8.43 -1.87 -9.99
N HIS A 205 -7.20 -1.44 -10.28
CA HIS A 205 -6.23 -1.01 -9.26
C HIS A 205 -6.80 0.09 -8.39
N GLY A 206 -7.54 1.03 -8.99
CA GLY A 206 -8.13 2.14 -8.26
C GLY A 206 -9.06 1.67 -7.14
N VAL A 207 -9.89 0.66 -7.40
CA VAL A 207 -10.75 0.04 -6.38
C VAL A 207 -9.92 -0.73 -5.37
N SER A 208 -9.07 -1.66 -5.85
CA SER A 208 -8.35 -2.58 -4.98
C SER A 208 -7.43 -1.84 -4.01
N PHE A 209 -6.61 -0.91 -4.51
CA PHE A 209 -5.69 -0.12 -3.71
C PHE A 209 -6.42 0.81 -2.76
N SER A 210 -7.33 1.65 -3.27
CA SER A 210 -8.01 2.66 -2.43
C SER A 210 -8.80 2.03 -1.29
N PHE A 211 -9.50 0.91 -1.55
CA PHE A 211 -10.32 0.25 -0.54
C PHE A 211 -9.45 -0.43 0.50
N THR A 212 -8.44 -1.21 0.08
CA THR A 212 -7.53 -1.87 1.01
C THR A 212 -6.74 -0.88 1.87
N TYR A 213 -6.20 0.17 1.26
CA TYR A 213 -5.44 1.19 1.96
C TYR A 213 -6.30 1.93 2.99
N ALA A 214 -7.44 2.48 2.57
CA ALA A 214 -8.29 3.27 3.45
C ALA A 214 -8.91 2.42 4.55
N ALA A 215 -9.38 1.20 4.23
CA ALA A 215 -9.99 0.32 5.21
C ALA A 215 -8.98 -0.20 6.23
N GLY A 216 -7.75 -0.55 5.80
CA GLY A 216 -6.68 -0.97 6.70
C GLY A 216 -6.31 0.12 7.71
N VAL A 217 -6.15 1.36 7.25
CA VAL A 217 -5.90 2.52 8.13
C VAL A 217 -7.07 2.77 9.08
N ALA A 218 -8.31 2.73 8.57
CA ALA A 218 -9.50 2.94 9.40
C ALA A 218 -9.64 1.87 10.49
N LEU A 219 -9.42 0.61 10.15
CA LEU A 219 -9.51 -0.51 11.10
C LEU A 219 -8.36 -0.52 12.11
N ALA A 220 -7.14 -0.18 11.69
CA ALA A 220 -6.02 -0.01 12.61
C ALA A 220 -6.31 1.09 13.64
N ASN A 221 -6.89 2.21 13.20
CA ASN A 221 -7.31 3.29 14.09
C ASN A 221 -8.47 2.86 15.00
N GLN A 222 -9.48 2.16 14.47
CA GLN A 222 -10.65 1.70 15.24
C GLN A 222 -10.28 0.68 16.32
N ALA A 223 -9.28 -0.16 16.06
CA ALA A 223 -8.81 -1.15 17.02
C ALA A 223 -7.82 -0.58 18.07
N SER A 224 -7.57 0.73 18.03
CA SER A 224 -6.64 1.43 18.92
C SER A 224 -7.32 2.58 19.67
N ASP A 225 -6.89 2.82 20.90
CA ASP A 225 -7.29 4.02 21.66
C ASP A 225 -6.62 5.27 21.10
N GLU A 226 -7.19 6.45 21.34
CA GLU A 226 -6.66 7.72 20.81
C GLU A 226 -5.18 7.94 21.14
N ARG A 227 -4.77 7.53 22.35
CA ARG A 227 -3.38 7.64 22.82
C ARG A 227 -2.41 6.73 22.04
N ASN A 228 -2.88 5.61 21.52
CA ASN A 228 -2.05 4.58 20.90
C ASN A 228 -2.21 4.54 19.36
N ARG A 229 -3.01 5.44 18.76
CA ARG A 229 -3.26 5.49 17.31
C ARG A 229 -1.97 5.61 16.49
N ALA A 230 -1.02 6.42 16.94
CA ALA A 230 0.27 6.57 16.28
C ALA A 230 1.02 5.22 16.24
N SER A 231 1.13 4.54 17.39
CA SER A 231 1.75 3.22 17.49
C SER A 231 1.03 2.15 16.67
N ALA A 232 -0.29 2.19 16.61
CA ALA A 232 -1.10 1.31 15.76
C ALA A 232 -0.82 1.52 14.27
N GLN A 233 -0.75 2.77 13.80
CA GLN A 233 -0.40 3.10 12.42
C GLN A 233 1.04 2.72 12.07
N THR A 234 1.98 2.93 13.00
CA THR A 234 3.39 2.52 12.82
C THR A 234 3.48 1.01 12.64
N LEU A 235 2.82 0.23 13.52
CA LEU A 235 2.85 -1.23 13.45
C LEU A 235 2.12 -1.76 12.22
N TYR A 236 0.96 -1.19 11.88
CA TYR A 236 0.26 -1.48 10.63
C TYR A 236 1.16 -1.23 9.41
N SER A 237 1.84 -0.08 9.36
CA SER A 237 2.74 0.27 8.24
C SER A 237 3.95 -0.65 8.19
N ALA A 238 4.54 -0.99 9.33
CA ALA A 238 5.67 -1.92 9.41
C ALA A 238 5.30 -3.30 8.85
N VAL A 239 4.06 -3.76 9.04
CA VAL A 239 3.56 -4.99 8.43
C VAL A 239 3.25 -4.79 6.94
N ASN A 240 2.50 -3.75 6.59
CA ASN A 240 1.98 -3.48 5.25
C ASN A 240 3.08 -3.24 4.21
N VAL A 241 4.06 -2.40 4.53
CA VAL A 241 5.13 -2.01 3.58
C VAL A 241 6.54 -2.42 4.01
N GLY A 242 6.70 -2.98 5.21
CA GLY A 242 7.98 -3.51 5.69
C GLY A 242 8.05 -5.03 5.54
N LEU A 243 7.47 -5.75 6.49
CA LEU A 243 7.55 -7.21 6.55
C LEU A 243 6.96 -7.88 5.30
N ALA A 244 5.80 -7.42 4.84
CA ALA A 244 5.18 -7.96 3.64
C ALA A 244 6.05 -7.81 2.39
N VAL A 245 6.79 -6.68 2.27
CA VAL A 245 7.68 -6.43 1.13
C VAL A 245 8.89 -7.34 1.15
N VAL A 246 9.48 -7.57 2.33
CA VAL A 246 10.59 -8.52 2.49
C VAL A 246 10.15 -9.92 2.07
N VAL A 247 9.03 -10.40 2.60
CA VAL A 247 8.51 -11.75 2.30
C VAL A 247 8.12 -11.85 0.82
N GLY A 248 7.41 -10.86 0.28
CA GLY A 248 7.02 -10.83 -1.13
C GLY A 248 8.22 -10.76 -2.09
N SER A 249 9.31 -10.11 -1.70
CA SER A 249 10.56 -10.09 -2.50
C SER A 249 11.23 -11.46 -2.54
N VAL A 250 11.35 -12.13 -1.38
CA VAL A 250 11.99 -13.44 -1.28
C VAL A 250 11.16 -14.51 -1.98
N VAL A 251 9.86 -14.60 -1.64
CA VAL A 251 8.95 -15.59 -2.23
C VAL A 251 8.76 -15.32 -3.72
N GLY A 252 8.52 -14.07 -4.10
CA GLY A 252 8.34 -13.70 -5.49
C GLY A 252 9.57 -13.99 -6.34
N GLY A 253 10.77 -13.71 -5.83
CA GLY A 253 12.02 -13.96 -6.55
C GLY A 253 12.27 -15.44 -6.78
N GLU A 254 12.06 -16.26 -5.75
CA GLU A 254 12.24 -17.70 -5.84
C GLU A 254 11.23 -18.35 -6.79
N VAL A 255 9.95 -17.97 -6.67
CA VAL A 255 8.88 -18.49 -7.54
C VAL A 255 9.08 -18.05 -8.98
N PHE A 256 9.42 -16.78 -9.21
CA PHE A 256 9.64 -16.27 -10.57
C PHE A 256 10.78 -17.01 -11.27
N ASN A 257 11.92 -17.16 -10.59
CA ASN A 257 13.12 -17.76 -11.18
C ASN A 257 12.95 -19.26 -11.48
N ARG A 258 12.21 -19.99 -10.64
CA ARG A 258 12.09 -21.46 -10.78
C ARG A 258 10.84 -21.91 -11.51
N LEU A 259 9.73 -21.21 -11.33
CA LEU A 259 8.38 -21.64 -11.74
C LEU A 259 7.72 -20.69 -12.73
N GLY A 260 8.30 -19.50 -12.94
CA GLY A 260 7.90 -18.56 -13.97
C GLY A 260 6.71 -17.65 -13.62
N PRO A 261 6.32 -16.79 -14.59
CA PRO A 261 5.35 -15.71 -14.40
C PRO A 261 3.92 -16.17 -14.04
N ALA A 262 3.38 -17.21 -14.69
CA ALA A 262 2.06 -17.73 -14.36
C ALA A 262 1.95 -18.19 -12.90
N VAL A 263 2.92 -18.98 -12.42
CA VAL A 263 2.92 -19.53 -11.06
C VAL A 263 3.11 -18.43 -10.01
N LEU A 264 3.88 -17.39 -10.33
CA LEU A 264 3.99 -16.19 -9.50
C LEU A 264 2.62 -15.63 -9.12
N TYR A 265 1.75 -15.43 -10.11
CA TYR A 265 0.41 -14.86 -9.87
C TYR A 265 -0.56 -15.85 -9.22
N ARG A 266 -0.37 -17.17 -9.38
CA ARG A 266 -1.09 -18.17 -8.59
C ARG A 266 -0.72 -18.07 -7.11
N VAL A 267 0.57 -17.95 -6.80
CA VAL A 267 1.05 -17.76 -5.42
C VAL A 267 0.52 -16.44 -4.84
N SER A 268 0.57 -15.34 -5.60
CA SER A 268 -0.05 -14.07 -5.19
C SER A 268 -1.55 -14.22 -4.92
N SER A 269 -2.27 -14.99 -5.74
CA SER A 269 -3.69 -15.29 -5.55
C SER A 269 -3.92 -16.07 -4.25
N LEU A 270 -3.08 -17.06 -3.92
CA LEU A 270 -3.17 -17.82 -2.68
C LEU A 270 -2.99 -16.93 -1.44
N PHE A 271 -2.04 -15.99 -1.46
CA PHE A 271 -1.88 -15.02 -0.38
C PHE A 271 -3.10 -14.11 -0.21
N ALA A 272 -3.63 -13.55 -1.30
CA ALA A 272 -4.82 -12.71 -1.25
C ALA A 272 -6.06 -13.51 -0.77
N GLY A 273 -6.26 -14.70 -1.32
CA GLY A 273 -7.38 -15.59 -0.99
C GLY A 273 -7.33 -16.09 0.45
N SER A 274 -6.17 -16.52 0.93
CA SER A 274 -5.99 -16.93 2.33
C SER A 274 -6.25 -15.77 3.31
N GLY A 275 -5.84 -14.54 2.96
CA GLY A 275 -6.22 -13.34 3.69
C GLY A 275 -7.74 -13.19 3.79
N ILE A 276 -8.46 -13.23 2.67
CA ILE A 276 -9.93 -13.12 2.62
C ILE A 276 -10.59 -14.18 3.49
N VAL A 277 -10.20 -15.45 3.33
CA VAL A 277 -10.75 -16.56 4.11
C VAL A 277 -10.49 -16.35 5.61
N LEU A 278 -9.27 -15.95 5.99
CA LEU A 278 -8.90 -15.67 7.37
C LEU A 278 -9.76 -14.54 7.97
N MET A 279 -9.94 -13.43 7.24
CA MET A 279 -10.74 -12.30 7.69
C MET A 279 -12.19 -12.71 7.91
N ILE A 280 -12.79 -13.41 6.95
CA ILE A 280 -14.17 -13.87 7.03
C ILE A 280 -14.33 -14.82 8.22
N TRP A 281 -13.48 -15.85 8.31
CA TRP A 281 -13.58 -16.88 9.36
C TRP A 281 -13.44 -16.30 10.77
N LEU A 282 -12.41 -15.48 11.00
CA LEU A 282 -12.18 -14.89 12.32
C LEU A 282 -13.22 -13.82 12.66
N TYR A 283 -13.69 -13.04 11.69
CA TYR A 283 -14.76 -12.07 11.91
C TYR A 283 -16.06 -12.76 12.34
N TYR A 284 -16.46 -13.85 11.68
CA TYR A 284 -17.61 -14.64 12.09
C TYR A 284 -17.44 -15.23 13.50
N ARG A 285 -16.26 -15.75 13.84
CA ARG A 285 -16.00 -16.25 15.20
C ARG A 285 -16.13 -15.16 16.26
N MET A 286 -15.64 -13.96 16.00
CA MET A 286 -15.75 -12.84 16.93
C MET A 286 -17.21 -12.43 17.17
N GLN A 287 -18.06 -12.45 16.14
CA GLN A 287 -19.50 -12.16 16.27
C GLN A 287 -20.23 -13.21 17.11
N ILE A 288 -19.88 -14.49 16.90
CA ILE A 288 -20.46 -15.60 17.70
C ILE A 288 -20.05 -15.49 19.17
N GLU A 289 -18.77 -15.21 19.44
CA GLU A 289 -18.28 -15.01 20.81
C GLU A 289 -19.01 -13.84 21.48
N SER A 290 -19.18 -12.70 20.81
CA SER A 290 -19.91 -11.57 21.40
C SER A 290 -21.38 -11.87 21.68
N HIS A 291 -22.04 -12.65 20.82
CA HIS A 291 -23.43 -13.06 21.02
C HIS A 291 -23.59 -14.00 22.22
N LYS A 292 -22.65 -14.93 22.43
CA LYS A 292 -22.66 -15.82 23.60
C LYS A 292 -22.48 -15.05 24.89
N THR A 293 -21.51 -14.14 24.96
CA THR A 293 -21.28 -13.34 26.17
C THR A 293 -22.48 -12.47 26.53
N SER A 294 -23.24 -11.95 25.54
CA SER A 294 -24.47 -11.19 25.81
C SER A 294 -25.63 -12.05 26.32
N VAL A 295 -25.71 -13.30 25.88
CA VAL A 295 -26.75 -14.25 26.34
C VAL A 295 -26.43 -14.77 27.73
N ASP A 296 -25.16 -15.05 28.03
CA ASP A 296 -24.72 -15.54 29.36
C ASP A 296 -24.74 -14.44 30.44
N SER A 297 -24.86 -13.16 30.04
CA SER A 297 -24.95 -12.01 30.96
C SER A 297 -26.40 -11.57 31.30
N LEU A 298 -27.40 -12.24 30.71
CA LEU A 298 -28.83 -12.03 30.97
C LEU A 298 -29.35 -13.11 31.93
#